data_AF-A0A218QAU8-F1
#
_entry.id   AF-A0A218QAU8-F1
#
_cell.length_a   1.000
_cell.length_b   1.000
_cell.length_c   1.000
_cell.angle_alpha   90.00
_cell.angle_beta   90.00
_cell.angle_gamma   90.00
#
_symmetry.space_group_name_H-M   'P 1'
#
loop_
_entity.id
_entity.type
_entity.pdbx_description
1 polymer ?
#
loop_
_entity_poly.entity_id
_entity_poly.type
_entity_poly.pdbx_seq_one_letter_code
_entity_poly.pdbx_strand_id
1 'polypeptide(L)'
;MTKFYNNVKVRLNRKGIKGISKAEYLVAAEHLGISDLDDVTTEQIIAGVGYLMDKFSNESASLSPSDLATTQTEEVSKIESELEQLEETALPTEHSANIISESTALDFEENLEEDIAHETTEPQPSIEQSEMQAMPAASVRGASRREAIACEDDPPEATAIELQETSELVASTAESMGIALNIEDVTAIASNFDYASTNSDDELEEIKAAITAFVQHKAALSRQKIKHIVQEVKETIHNLDSENSELLNDGLRSISQDIKSGSERFRQQTRQALKAFALPPSKAG
;
A
#
# COMPACT_ATOMS: atom_id res chain seq x y z
N MET A 1 10.99 -16.82 -28.95
CA MET A 1 10.37 -16.76 -27.61
C MET A 1 9.13 -17.63 -27.64
N THR A 2 8.95 -18.49 -26.64
CA THR A 2 7.90 -19.53 -26.68
C THR A 2 6.51 -18.93 -26.45
N LYS A 3 5.46 -19.60 -26.95
CA LYS A 3 4.08 -19.14 -26.75
C LYS A 3 3.69 -19.11 -25.27
N PHE A 4 4.17 -20.08 -24.48
CA PHE A 4 3.97 -20.10 -23.02
C PHE A 4 4.39 -18.76 -22.38
N TYR A 5 5.65 -18.37 -22.61
CA TYR A 5 6.26 -17.20 -21.99
C TYR A 5 5.47 -15.93 -22.32
N ASN A 6 5.15 -15.70 -23.60
CA ASN A 6 4.47 -14.49 -24.02
C ASN A 6 3.05 -14.40 -23.42
N ASN A 7 2.29 -15.50 -23.43
CA ASN A 7 0.93 -15.52 -22.91
C ASN A 7 0.88 -15.34 -21.39
N VAL A 8 1.74 -16.05 -20.66
CA VAL A 8 1.81 -15.97 -19.20
C VAL A 8 2.31 -14.58 -18.78
N LYS A 9 3.34 -14.04 -19.43
CA LYS A 9 3.87 -12.68 -19.18
C LYS A 9 2.81 -11.59 -19.40
N VAL A 10 2.08 -11.63 -20.52
CA VAL A 10 1.03 -10.65 -20.81
C VAL A 10 -0.05 -10.69 -19.73
N ARG A 11 -0.45 -11.88 -19.27
CA ARG A 11 -1.43 -12.02 -18.20
C ARG A 11 -0.94 -11.52 -16.84
N LEU A 12 0.32 -11.80 -16.48
CA LEU A 12 0.92 -11.31 -15.24
C LEU A 12 1.08 -9.79 -15.24
N ASN A 13 1.52 -9.21 -16.37
CA ASN A 13 1.59 -7.76 -16.54
C ASN A 13 0.22 -7.08 -16.37
N ARG A 14 -0.85 -7.69 -16.90
CA ARG A 14 -2.23 -7.21 -16.70
C ARG A 14 -2.68 -7.28 -15.23
N LYS A 15 -2.11 -8.19 -14.45
CA LYS A 15 -2.34 -8.30 -13.00
C LYS A 15 -1.38 -7.44 -12.17
N GLY A 16 -0.55 -6.61 -12.79
CA GLY A 16 0.40 -5.73 -12.11
C GLY A 16 1.70 -6.40 -11.66
N ILE A 17 1.91 -7.68 -11.95
CA ILE A 17 3.14 -8.40 -11.58
C ILE A 17 4.15 -8.24 -12.70
N LYS A 18 5.24 -7.53 -12.41
CA LYS A 18 6.38 -7.28 -13.31
C LYS A 18 7.66 -7.85 -12.70
N GLY A 19 8.72 -7.95 -13.50
CA GLY A 19 10.06 -8.32 -12.99
C GLY A 19 10.34 -9.83 -12.91
N ILE A 20 9.43 -10.69 -13.35
CA ILE A 20 9.67 -12.15 -13.35
C ILE A 20 10.74 -12.50 -14.38
N SER A 21 11.77 -13.23 -13.92
CA SER A 21 12.88 -13.63 -14.77
C SER A 21 12.46 -14.75 -15.73
N LYS A 22 13.11 -14.84 -16.90
CA LYS A 22 12.82 -15.91 -17.87
C LYS A 22 12.99 -17.31 -17.27
N ALA A 23 13.92 -17.48 -16.33
CA ALA A 23 14.16 -18.75 -15.65
C ALA A 23 12.95 -19.21 -14.85
N GLU A 24 12.22 -18.31 -14.20
CA GLU A 24 11.06 -18.66 -13.39
C GLU A 24 9.88 -19.15 -14.22
N TYR A 25 9.70 -18.61 -15.43
CA TYR A 25 8.71 -19.17 -16.36
C TYR A 25 9.05 -20.60 -16.78
N LEU A 26 10.33 -20.95 -16.88
CA LEU A 26 10.74 -22.32 -17.19
C LEU A 26 10.50 -23.26 -16.00
N VAL A 27 10.82 -22.82 -14.78
CA VAL A 27 10.52 -23.57 -13.54
C VAL A 27 9.01 -23.82 -13.42
N ALA A 28 8.18 -22.82 -13.72
CA ALA A 28 6.73 -22.97 -13.71
C ALA A 28 6.25 -23.98 -14.77
N ALA A 29 6.83 -23.97 -15.96
CA ALA A 29 6.49 -24.94 -17.01
C ALA A 29 6.89 -26.37 -16.63
N GLU A 30 8.08 -26.54 -16.03
CA GLU A 30 8.57 -27.82 -15.52
C GLU A 30 7.69 -28.37 -14.40
N HIS A 31 7.30 -27.52 -13.44
CA HIS A 31 6.39 -27.89 -12.35
C HIS A 31 5.02 -28.35 -12.86
N LEU A 32 4.57 -27.81 -14.00
CA LEU A 32 3.30 -28.17 -14.64
C LEU A 32 3.41 -29.32 -15.65
N GLY A 33 4.61 -29.90 -15.83
CA GLY A 33 4.84 -30.97 -16.79
C GLY A 33 4.66 -30.57 -18.26
N ILE A 34 4.79 -29.28 -18.58
CA ILE A 34 4.61 -28.76 -19.94
C ILE A 34 5.90 -29.01 -20.73
N SER A 35 5.87 -30.02 -21.60
CA SER A 35 7.03 -30.43 -22.42
C SER A 35 7.18 -29.60 -23.70
N ASP A 36 6.06 -29.14 -24.27
CA ASP A 36 6.04 -28.30 -25.47
C ASP A 36 5.60 -26.87 -25.11
N LEU A 37 6.52 -25.92 -25.17
CA LEU A 37 6.25 -24.53 -24.83
C LEU A 37 5.63 -23.72 -25.98
N ASP A 38 5.52 -24.29 -27.18
CA ASP A 38 4.98 -23.65 -28.38
C ASP A 38 3.56 -24.11 -28.73
N ASP A 39 3.10 -25.23 -28.17
CA ASP A 39 1.71 -25.73 -28.27
C ASP A 39 1.05 -25.91 -26.90
N VAL A 40 0.88 -24.79 -26.19
CA VAL A 40 0.36 -24.78 -24.83
C VAL A 40 -1.16 -24.57 -24.82
N THR A 41 -1.87 -25.34 -23.99
CA THR A 41 -3.31 -25.15 -23.77
C THR A 41 -3.62 -23.93 -22.89
N THR A 42 -4.84 -23.40 -22.99
CA THR A 42 -5.30 -22.29 -22.15
C THR A 42 -5.24 -22.65 -20.65
N GLU A 43 -5.54 -23.89 -20.30
CA GLU A 43 -5.50 -24.39 -18.91
C GLU A 43 -4.09 -24.35 -18.34
N GLN A 44 -3.10 -24.82 -19.12
CA GLN A 44 -1.69 -24.75 -18.77
C GLN A 44 -1.18 -23.31 -18.61
N ILE A 45 -1.66 -22.38 -19.43
CA ILE A 45 -1.36 -20.94 -19.27
C ILE A 45 -1.96 -20.40 -17.97
N ILE A 46 -3.20 -20.75 -17.63
CA ILE A 46 -3.86 -20.32 -16.38
C ILE A 46 -3.13 -20.89 -15.16
N ALA A 47 -2.80 -22.18 -15.19
CA ALA A 47 -2.05 -22.85 -14.12
C ALA A 47 -0.65 -22.22 -13.95
N GLY A 48 0.02 -21.89 -15.06
CA GLY A 48 1.32 -21.22 -15.06
C GLY A 48 1.26 -19.83 -14.42
N VAL A 49 0.20 -19.06 -14.70
CA VAL A 49 -0.03 -17.77 -14.03
C VAL A 49 -0.29 -17.98 -12.54
N GLY A 50 -1.14 -18.94 -12.16
CA GLY A 50 -1.47 -19.22 -10.75
C GLY A 50 -0.23 -19.58 -9.94
N TYR A 51 0.58 -20.53 -10.42
CA TYR A 51 1.82 -20.95 -9.77
C TYR A 51 2.79 -19.78 -9.54
N LEU A 52 2.98 -18.92 -10.54
CA LEU A 52 3.87 -17.76 -10.41
C LEU A 52 3.33 -16.70 -9.46
N MET A 53 2.01 -16.52 -9.37
CA MET A 53 1.39 -15.62 -8.40
C MET A 53 1.60 -16.13 -6.97
N ASP A 54 1.33 -17.41 -6.72
CA ASP A 54 1.49 -18.01 -5.39
C ASP A 54 2.95 -17.98 -4.94
N LYS A 55 3.88 -18.28 -5.85
CA LYS A 55 5.32 -18.18 -5.57
C LYS A 55 5.73 -16.75 -5.19
N PHE A 56 5.29 -15.74 -5.95
CA PHE A 56 5.59 -14.34 -5.65
C PHE A 56 4.96 -13.86 -4.34
N SER A 57 3.72 -14.26 -4.06
CA SER A 57 3.05 -13.95 -2.79
C SER A 57 3.75 -14.58 -1.60
N ASN A 58 4.35 -15.76 -1.76
CA ASN A 58 5.12 -16.41 -0.71
C ASN A 58 6.54 -15.85 -0.54
N GLU A 59 7.25 -15.50 -1.62
CA GLU A 59 8.59 -14.89 -1.54
C GLU A 59 8.53 -13.46 -0.98
N SER A 60 7.51 -12.67 -1.33
CA SER A 60 7.31 -11.32 -0.78
C SER A 60 7.01 -11.31 0.72
N ALA A 61 6.49 -12.41 1.27
CA ALA A 61 6.29 -12.58 2.71
C ALA A 61 7.58 -12.94 3.48
N SER A 62 8.67 -13.31 2.79
CA SER A 62 9.93 -13.77 3.39
C SER A 62 11.07 -12.74 3.33
N LEU A 63 10.86 -11.56 2.74
CA LEU A 63 11.90 -10.53 2.64
C LEU A 63 11.90 -9.65 3.90
N SER A 64 12.87 -9.89 4.77
CA SER A 64 13.28 -8.95 5.82
C SER A 64 13.79 -7.64 5.18
N PRO A 65 13.56 -6.47 5.83
CA PRO A 65 13.71 -5.14 5.22
C PRO A 65 15.16 -4.67 4.94
N SER A 66 16.14 -5.57 4.83
CA SER A 66 17.57 -5.19 4.74
C SER A 66 18.16 -5.05 3.33
N ASP A 67 17.51 -5.52 2.26
CA ASP A 67 18.17 -5.61 0.93
C ASP A 67 17.57 -4.72 -0.18
N LEU A 68 16.88 -3.62 0.16
CA LEU A 68 16.21 -2.75 -0.82
C LEU A 68 17.06 -1.54 -1.28
N ALA A 69 18.32 -1.74 -1.67
CA ALA A 69 19.24 -0.62 -1.96
C ALA A 69 20.01 -0.67 -3.29
N THR A 70 19.74 -1.57 -4.26
CA THR A 70 20.70 -1.72 -5.39
C THR A 70 20.14 -1.90 -6.81
N THR A 71 18.86 -1.61 -7.10
CA THR A 71 18.33 -1.83 -8.47
C THR A 71 17.57 -0.67 -9.13
N GLN A 72 17.56 0.53 -8.57
CA GLN A 72 16.82 1.67 -9.16
C GLN A 72 17.61 2.57 -10.13
N THR A 73 18.88 2.30 -10.43
CA THR A 73 19.71 3.28 -11.18
C THR A 73 19.78 3.07 -12.70
N GLU A 74 19.26 1.98 -13.27
CA GLU A 74 19.34 1.73 -14.72
C GLU A 74 18.09 2.07 -15.54
N GLU A 75 16.91 2.28 -14.92
CA GLU A 75 15.68 2.55 -15.69
C GLU A 75 15.42 4.04 -15.98
N VAL A 76 16.05 4.98 -15.24
CA VAL A 76 15.83 6.43 -15.45
C VAL A 76 16.54 6.94 -16.71
N SER A 77 17.67 6.34 -17.10
CA SER A 77 18.43 6.74 -18.30
C SER A 77 17.73 6.42 -19.63
N LYS A 78 16.73 5.55 -19.65
CA LYS A 78 16.09 5.10 -20.91
C LYS A 78 14.86 5.92 -21.28
N ILE A 79 14.20 6.54 -20.31
CA ILE A 79 12.94 7.28 -20.50
C ILE A 79 13.20 8.69 -21.09
N GLU A 80 14.34 9.32 -20.82
CA GLU A 80 14.68 10.63 -21.42
C GLU A 80 15.02 10.55 -22.92
N SER A 81 15.42 9.38 -23.44
CA SER A 81 15.77 9.22 -24.87
C SER A 81 14.58 9.00 -25.81
N GLU A 82 13.39 8.68 -25.28
CA GLU A 82 12.20 8.36 -26.09
C GLU A 82 11.21 9.52 -26.22
N LEU A 83 11.35 10.59 -25.42
CA LEU A 83 10.48 11.77 -25.50
C LEU A 83 10.92 12.81 -26.54
N GLU A 84 12.16 12.74 -27.02
CA GLU A 84 12.74 13.72 -27.98
C GLU A 84 12.48 13.35 -29.45
N GLN A 85 11.84 12.21 -29.75
CA GLN A 85 11.56 11.74 -31.13
C GLN A 85 10.12 11.97 -31.62
N LEU A 86 9.25 12.64 -30.85
CA LEU A 86 7.84 12.85 -31.22
C LEU A 86 7.46 14.30 -31.55
N GLU A 87 8.41 15.23 -31.62
CA GLU A 87 8.11 16.65 -31.93
C GLU A 87 8.51 17.09 -33.36
N GLU A 88 8.94 16.17 -34.23
CA GLU A 88 9.43 16.50 -35.59
C GLU A 88 8.50 16.08 -36.74
N THR A 89 7.18 16.22 -36.62
CA THR A 89 6.27 16.16 -37.79
C THR A 89 5.01 17.01 -37.63
N ALA A 90 5.10 18.33 -37.86
CA ALA A 90 3.97 19.15 -38.36
C ALA A 90 4.45 20.53 -38.86
N LEU A 91 4.72 20.63 -40.16
CA LEU A 91 4.77 21.87 -40.95
C LEU A 91 3.41 22.06 -41.67
N PRO A 92 3.15 23.16 -42.42
CA PRO A 92 2.95 24.53 -41.98
C PRO A 92 1.64 25.11 -42.59
N THR A 93 1.07 26.20 -42.08
CA THR A 93 0.29 27.10 -42.96
C THR A 93 0.33 28.54 -42.46
N GLU A 94 0.85 29.39 -43.33
CA GLU A 94 0.85 30.83 -43.21
C GLU A 94 -0.57 31.40 -43.33
N HIS A 95 -0.88 32.44 -42.57
CA HIS A 95 -1.44 33.66 -43.13
C HIS A 95 -1.36 34.84 -42.14
N SER A 96 -0.46 35.76 -42.48
CA SER A 96 -0.68 37.21 -42.54
C SER A 96 -1.32 37.95 -41.36
N ALA A 97 -0.45 38.71 -40.70
CA ALA A 97 -0.49 40.17 -40.64
C ALA A 97 -1.34 40.86 -39.56
N ASN A 98 -0.60 41.65 -38.77
CA ASN A 98 -0.92 43.02 -38.33
C ASN A 98 -1.88 43.14 -37.15
N ILE A 99 -1.39 43.67 -36.03
CA ILE A 99 -1.84 44.95 -35.44
C ILE A 99 -1.24 45.14 -34.03
N ILE A 100 -0.37 46.16 -33.98
CA ILE A 100 -0.27 47.21 -32.94
C ILE A 100 0.37 46.85 -31.58
N SER A 101 1.58 47.40 -31.45
CA SER A 101 2.23 47.93 -30.26
C SER A 101 1.29 48.61 -29.27
N GLU A 102 1.39 48.27 -27.98
CA GLU A 102 1.21 49.29 -26.94
C GLU A 102 2.05 48.96 -25.70
N SER A 103 3.03 49.82 -25.46
CA SER A 103 3.74 49.94 -24.20
C SER A 103 2.77 50.38 -23.11
N THR A 104 2.86 49.78 -21.93
CA THR A 104 2.60 50.51 -20.70
C THR A 104 3.38 49.87 -19.56
N ALA A 105 4.51 50.52 -19.26
CA ALA A 105 5.10 50.48 -17.94
C ALA A 105 4.13 51.16 -16.97
N LEU A 106 3.78 50.47 -15.90
CA LEU A 106 3.20 51.11 -14.72
C LEU A 106 4.00 50.64 -13.51
N ASP A 107 4.80 51.57 -13.02
CA ASP A 107 5.30 51.64 -11.66
C ASP A 107 4.12 51.48 -10.68
N PHE A 108 4.30 50.63 -9.69
CA PHE A 108 3.49 50.65 -8.47
C PHE A 108 4.34 50.21 -7.28
N GLU A 109 5.26 51.09 -6.87
CA GLU A 109 5.64 51.22 -5.46
C GLU A 109 4.61 52.18 -4.82
N GLU A 110 3.85 51.74 -3.82
CA GLU A 110 3.86 52.38 -2.50
C GLU A 110 3.03 51.61 -1.46
N ASN A 111 3.58 51.63 -0.25
CA ASN A 111 3.06 51.24 1.05
C ASN A 111 1.55 51.37 1.28
N LEU A 112 0.97 50.38 1.96
CA LEU A 112 0.05 50.66 3.06
C LEU A 112 0.17 49.57 4.13
N GLU A 113 0.79 49.96 5.24
CA GLU A 113 0.59 49.36 6.55
C GLU A 113 -0.90 49.50 6.90
N GLU A 114 -1.57 48.39 7.19
CA GLU A 114 -2.85 48.44 7.91
C GLU A 114 -2.88 47.33 8.97
N ASP A 115 -2.76 47.79 10.21
CA ASP A 115 -3.14 47.11 11.44
C ASP A 115 -4.52 46.44 11.30
N ILE A 116 -4.58 45.11 11.41
CA ILE A 116 -5.78 44.42 11.85
C ILE A 116 -5.41 43.55 13.05
N ALA A 117 -5.48 44.19 14.21
CA ALA A 117 -5.77 43.53 15.47
C ALA A 117 -7.25 43.11 15.53
N HIS A 118 -7.54 42.12 16.37
CA HIS A 118 -8.83 41.43 16.59
C HIS A 118 -9.09 40.29 15.59
N GLU A 119 -9.49 39.08 15.97
CA GLU A 119 -10.29 38.68 17.13
C GLU A 119 -10.27 37.14 17.30
N THR A 120 -10.50 36.72 18.55
CA THR A 120 -11.07 35.43 18.97
C THR A 120 -10.32 34.11 18.69
N THR A 121 -9.37 33.85 19.59
CA THR A 121 -9.08 32.49 20.09
C THR A 121 -10.33 31.90 20.76
N GLU A 122 -11.03 30.99 20.09
CA GLU A 122 -11.99 30.08 20.73
C GLU A 122 -11.24 28.97 21.48
N PRO A 123 -11.52 28.73 22.77
CA PRO A 123 -10.97 27.59 23.48
C PRO A 123 -11.69 26.31 23.06
N GLN A 124 -10.91 25.33 22.60
CA GLN A 124 -11.36 23.96 22.39
C GLN A 124 -12.02 23.40 23.66
N PRO A 125 -13.15 22.68 23.54
CA PRO A 125 -13.67 21.92 24.67
C PRO A 125 -12.72 20.75 24.97
N SER A 126 -12.23 20.75 26.21
CA SER A 126 -11.52 19.65 26.84
C SER A 126 -12.25 18.33 26.59
N ILE A 127 -11.63 17.44 25.84
CA ILE A 127 -12.06 16.05 25.72
C ILE A 127 -11.87 15.41 27.11
N GLU A 128 -12.99 15.21 27.79
CA GLU A 128 -13.06 14.39 28.99
C GLU A 128 -12.44 13.02 28.69
N GLN A 129 -11.38 12.72 29.45
CA GLN A 129 -10.83 11.39 29.56
C GLN A 129 -11.93 10.49 30.13
N SER A 130 -12.64 9.78 29.25
CA SER A 130 -13.48 8.66 29.63
C SER A 130 -12.56 7.59 30.23
N GLU A 131 -12.60 7.50 31.56
CA GLU A 131 -12.16 6.35 32.32
C GLU A 131 -12.69 5.07 31.65
N MET A 132 -11.76 4.29 31.09
CA MET A 132 -12.03 2.90 30.76
C MET A 132 -12.35 2.18 32.07
N GLN A 133 -13.65 2.01 32.33
CA GLN A 133 -14.15 1.02 33.29
C GLN A 133 -13.56 -0.34 32.91
N ALA A 134 -12.62 -0.78 33.75
CA ALA A 134 -12.12 -2.13 33.75
C ALA A 134 -13.29 -3.09 33.98
N MET A 135 -13.62 -3.90 32.96
CA MET A 135 -14.50 -5.03 33.15
C MET A 135 -13.85 -6.02 34.14
N PRO A 136 -14.58 -6.50 35.17
CA PRO A 136 -14.05 -7.51 36.07
C PRO A 136 -13.89 -8.84 35.33
N ALA A 137 -12.66 -9.35 35.34
CA ALA A 137 -12.35 -10.71 34.94
C ALA A 137 -13.22 -11.68 35.76
N ALA A 138 -14.11 -12.40 35.09
CA ALA A 138 -14.85 -13.50 35.69
C ALA A 138 -13.86 -14.60 36.07
N SER A 139 -13.48 -14.58 37.35
CA SER A 139 -12.82 -15.65 38.07
C SER A 139 -13.75 -16.87 38.11
N VAL A 140 -13.50 -17.83 37.22
CA VAL A 140 -14.05 -19.18 37.31
C VAL A 140 -12.87 -20.16 37.30
N ARG A 141 -12.23 -20.32 38.46
CA ARG A 141 -11.39 -21.49 38.76
C ARG A 141 -11.40 -21.76 40.27
N GLY A 142 -11.79 -22.98 40.62
CA GLY A 142 -11.70 -23.53 41.97
C GLY A 142 -12.88 -24.47 42.28
N ALA A 143 -12.96 -25.64 41.64
CA ALA A 143 -12.39 -26.90 42.13
C ALA A 143 -13.24 -27.63 43.19
N SER A 144 -13.86 -28.75 42.80
CA SER A 144 -13.88 -30.02 43.54
C SER A 144 -14.80 -31.02 42.87
N ARG A 145 -14.24 -32.11 42.34
CA ARG A 145 -14.31 -33.43 42.99
C ARG A 145 -13.82 -34.49 41.99
N ARG A 146 -12.66 -35.05 42.29
CA ARG A 146 -12.26 -36.38 41.83
C ARG A 146 -13.19 -37.38 42.49
N GLU A 147 -13.93 -38.13 41.69
CA GLU A 147 -14.28 -39.51 42.03
C GLU A 147 -14.01 -40.35 40.80
N ALA A 148 -12.98 -41.20 40.93
CA ALA A 148 -12.64 -42.23 39.98
C ALA A 148 -13.75 -43.28 40.01
N ILE A 149 -14.42 -43.47 38.88
CA ILE A 149 -15.17 -44.68 38.58
C ILE A 149 -14.65 -45.18 37.23
N ALA A 150 -13.95 -46.30 37.30
CA ALA A 150 -13.59 -47.11 36.16
C ALA A 150 -14.85 -47.74 35.57
N CYS A 151 -15.04 -47.58 34.26
CA CYS A 151 -15.81 -48.42 33.32
C CYS A 151 -15.57 -47.78 31.95
N GLU A 152 -14.79 -48.37 31.06
CA GLU A 152 -15.18 -49.39 30.07
C GLU A 152 -15.00 -48.76 28.68
N ASP A 153 -14.42 -49.56 27.78
CA ASP A 153 -14.16 -49.27 26.39
C ASP A 153 -15.44 -48.84 25.63
N ASP A 154 -15.43 -47.66 24.99
CA ASP A 154 -16.28 -47.33 23.82
C ASP A 154 -15.74 -46.05 23.09
N PRO A 155 -15.99 -45.88 21.78
CA PRO A 155 -14.98 -45.40 20.81
C PRO A 155 -14.97 -43.87 20.59
N PRO A 156 -13.87 -43.28 20.08
CA PRO A 156 -13.76 -41.85 19.73
C PRO A 156 -14.59 -41.42 18.49
N GLU A 157 -15.57 -42.21 18.06
CA GLU A 157 -16.25 -42.04 16.76
C GLU A 157 -17.57 -41.25 16.85
N ALA A 158 -18.16 -41.12 18.03
CA ALA A 158 -19.44 -40.41 18.22
C ALA A 158 -19.33 -38.88 18.09
N THR A 159 -18.23 -38.28 18.57
CA THR A 159 -18.03 -36.82 18.52
C THR A 159 -17.76 -36.28 17.12
N ALA A 160 -17.23 -37.11 16.21
CA ALA A 160 -16.96 -36.70 14.84
C ALA A 160 -18.24 -36.61 13.99
N ILE A 161 -19.21 -37.49 14.24
CA ILE A 161 -20.50 -37.51 13.53
C ILE A 161 -21.35 -36.32 13.99
N GLU A 162 -21.38 -36.02 15.29
CA GLU A 162 -22.06 -34.84 15.85
C GLU A 162 -21.47 -33.51 15.34
N LEU A 163 -20.15 -33.45 15.15
CA LEU A 163 -19.49 -32.29 14.55
C LEU A 163 -19.84 -32.11 13.06
N GLN A 164 -20.03 -33.21 12.34
CA GLN A 164 -20.46 -33.14 10.95
C GLN A 164 -21.90 -32.62 10.84
N GLU A 165 -22.82 -33.15 11.65
CA GLU A 165 -24.22 -32.73 11.66
C GLU A 165 -24.38 -31.26 12.10
N THR A 166 -23.63 -30.79 13.10
CA THR A 166 -23.59 -29.35 13.46
C THR A 166 -23.08 -28.51 12.29
N SER A 167 -22.01 -28.95 11.63
CA SER A 167 -21.41 -28.17 10.54
C SER A 167 -22.38 -28.02 9.37
N GLU A 168 -23.13 -29.07 9.04
CA GLU A 168 -24.17 -29.03 8.00
C GLU A 168 -25.34 -28.13 8.41
N LEU A 169 -25.77 -28.19 9.68
CA LEU A 169 -26.85 -27.34 10.19
C LEU A 169 -26.46 -25.85 10.23
N VAL A 170 -25.24 -25.54 10.64
CA VAL A 170 -24.67 -24.18 10.62
C VAL A 170 -24.56 -23.68 9.17
N ALA A 171 -24.07 -24.50 8.25
CA ALA A 171 -23.96 -24.16 6.83
C ALA A 171 -25.34 -23.88 6.20
N SER A 172 -26.31 -24.78 6.41
CA SER A 172 -27.68 -24.62 5.90
C SER A 172 -28.36 -23.38 6.49
N THR A 173 -28.14 -23.10 7.78
CA THR A 173 -28.71 -21.93 8.44
C THR A 173 -28.08 -20.65 7.91
N ALA A 174 -26.76 -20.61 7.73
CA ALA A 174 -26.07 -19.47 7.14
C ALA A 174 -26.54 -19.20 5.70
N GLU A 175 -26.68 -20.25 4.89
CA GLU A 175 -27.21 -20.15 3.52
C GLU A 175 -28.63 -19.59 3.52
N SER A 176 -29.50 -20.02 4.44
CA SER A 176 -30.86 -19.49 4.59
C SER A 176 -30.90 -18.01 4.97
N MET A 177 -29.86 -17.51 5.64
CA MET A 177 -29.67 -16.09 5.97
C MET A 177 -29.02 -15.31 4.82
N GLY A 178 -28.67 -15.96 3.71
CA GLY A 178 -27.93 -15.36 2.59
C GLY A 178 -26.46 -15.06 2.90
N ILE A 179 -25.89 -15.75 3.89
CA ILE A 179 -24.49 -15.57 4.33
C ILE A 179 -23.67 -16.74 3.81
N ALA A 180 -22.69 -16.45 2.94
CA ALA A 180 -21.71 -17.44 2.50
C ALA A 180 -20.58 -17.54 3.54
N LEU A 181 -20.48 -18.70 4.19
CA LEU A 181 -19.41 -19.02 5.14
C LEU A 181 -18.42 -20.00 4.50
N ASN A 182 -17.13 -19.85 4.84
CA ASN A 182 -16.12 -20.83 4.44
C ASN A 182 -16.22 -22.08 5.34
N ILE A 183 -15.75 -23.22 4.83
CA ILE A 183 -15.76 -24.50 5.58
C ILE A 183 -15.05 -24.37 6.94
N GLU A 184 -13.96 -23.62 6.99
CA GLU A 184 -13.22 -23.33 8.23
C GLU A 184 -14.06 -22.52 9.22
N ASP A 185 -14.81 -21.51 8.74
CA ASP A 185 -15.67 -20.68 9.59
C ASP A 185 -16.84 -21.51 10.16
N VAL A 186 -17.43 -22.36 9.32
CA VAL A 186 -18.51 -23.28 9.72
C VAL A 186 -18.02 -24.25 10.80
N THR A 187 -16.82 -24.82 10.63
CA THR A 187 -16.22 -25.74 11.61
C THR A 187 -15.92 -25.03 12.93
N ALA A 188 -15.40 -23.80 12.87
CA ALA A 188 -15.12 -23.01 14.07
C ALA A 188 -16.40 -22.67 14.84
N ILE A 189 -17.49 -22.30 14.14
CA ILE A 189 -18.79 -22.06 14.76
C ILE A 189 -19.33 -23.36 15.37
N ALA A 190 -19.36 -24.46 14.60
CA ALA A 190 -19.87 -25.76 15.01
C ALA A 190 -19.16 -26.31 16.26
N SER A 191 -17.85 -26.11 16.39
CA SER A 191 -17.06 -26.56 17.54
C SER A 191 -17.40 -25.87 18.87
N ASN A 192 -18.15 -24.77 18.86
CA ASN A 192 -18.56 -24.05 20.06
C ASN A 192 -19.96 -24.47 20.58
N PHE A 193 -20.64 -25.40 19.89
CA PHE A 193 -21.95 -25.90 20.29
C PHE A 193 -21.82 -27.21 21.07
N ASP A 194 -22.30 -27.21 22.32
CA ASP A 194 -22.60 -28.42 23.06
C ASP A 194 -24.10 -28.71 22.89
N TYR A 195 -24.46 -29.84 22.28
CA TYR A 195 -25.85 -30.31 22.05
C TYR A 195 -26.60 -30.73 23.32
N ALA A 196 -26.42 -30.00 24.42
CA ALA A 196 -27.12 -30.28 25.67
C ALA A 196 -28.59 -29.82 25.66
N SER A 197 -29.03 -29.09 24.63
CA SER A 197 -30.42 -28.66 24.44
C SER A 197 -31.29 -29.85 24.01
N THR A 198 -32.52 -29.91 24.54
CA THR A 198 -33.52 -30.92 24.16
C THR A 198 -34.54 -30.37 23.17
N ASN A 199 -34.42 -29.11 22.75
CA ASN A 199 -35.39 -28.42 21.92
C ASN A 199 -34.73 -27.84 20.67
N SER A 200 -35.11 -28.37 19.50
CA SER A 200 -34.51 -28.03 18.21
C SER A 200 -34.76 -26.57 17.78
N ASP A 201 -35.85 -25.95 18.25
CA ASP A 201 -36.13 -24.54 17.97
C ASP A 201 -35.16 -23.61 18.71
N ASP A 202 -34.81 -23.94 19.96
CA ASP A 202 -33.86 -23.17 20.77
C ASP A 202 -32.44 -23.29 20.19
N GLU A 203 -32.07 -24.47 19.68
CA GLU A 203 -30.78 -24.71 19.00
C GLU A 203 -30.63 -23.89 17.72
N LEU A 204 -31.68 -23.79 16.91
CA LEU A 204 -31.66 -22.98 15.69
C LEU A 204 -31.52 -21.48 15.99
N GLU A 205 -32.14 -20.99 17.07
CA GLU A 205 -31.96 -19.61 17.51
C GLU A 205 -30.54 -19.36 18.01
N GLU A 206 -29.95 -20.31 18.75
CA GLU A 206 -28.57 -20.24 19.22
C GLU A 206 -27.57 -20.25 18.06
N ILE A 207 -27.77 -21.11 17.05
CA ILE A 207 -26.96 -21.16 15.82
C ILE A 207 -27.04 -19.83 15.07
N LYS A 208 -28.23 -19.26 14.90
CA LYS A 208 -28.39 -17.93 14.26
C LYS A 208 -27.67 -16.83 15.04
N ALA A 209 -27.77 -16.86 16.37
CA ALA A 209 -27.09 -15.90 17.22
C ALA A 209 -25.56 -16.03 17.10
N ALA A 210 -25.03 -17.25 17.09
CA ALA A 210 -23.60 -17.50 16.94
C ALA A 210 -23.08 -17.10 15.55
N ILE A 211 -23.79 -17.44 14.47
CA ILE A 211 -23.44 -17.00 13.10
C ILE A 211 -23.41 -15.47 13.05
N THR A 212 -24.41 -14.80 13.61
CA THR A 212 -24.48 -13.34 13.62
C THR A 212 -23.32 -12.73 14.41
N ALA A 213 -23.03 -13.26 15.61
CA ALA A 213 -21.92 -12.82 16.44
C ALA A 213 -20.57 -13.03 15.74
N PHE A 214 -20.39 -14.18 15.08
CA PHE A 214 -19.17 -14.49 14.33
C PHE A 214 -18.97 -13.53 13.15
N VAL A 215 -20.02 -13.26 12.37
CA VAL A 215 -19.98 -12.30 11.26
C VAL A 215 -19.67 -10.89 11.76
N GLN A 216 -20.29 -10.47 12.87
CA GLN A 216 -20.00 -9.17 13.50
C GLN A 216 -18.55 -9.08 13.96
N HIS A 217 -18.01 -10.12 14.59
CA HIS A 217 -16.62 -10.19 15.02
C HIS A 217 -15.66 -10.13 13.81
N LYS A 218 -15.90 -10.90 12.76
CA LYS A 218 -15.09 -10.90 11.53
C LYS A 218 -15.13 -9.54 10.82
N ALA A 219 -16.30 -8.89 10.80
CA ALA A 219 -16.44 -7.52 10.30
C ALA A 219 -15.66 -6.51 11.16
N ALA A 220 -15.68 -6.64 12.48
CA ALA A 220 -14.90 -5.79 13.39
C ALA A 220 -13.39 -5.97 13.19
N LEU A 221 -12.92 -7.21 13.07
CA LEU A 221 -11.51 -7.54 12.77
C LEU A 221 -11.07 -6.95 11.43
N SER A 222 -11.89 -7.08 10.40
CA SER A 222 -11.63 -6.48 9.08
C SER A 222 -11.56 -4.95 9.17
N ARG A 223 -12.48 -4.31 9.89
CA ARG A 223 -12.45 -2.86 10.13
C ARG A 223 -11.16 -2.44 10.85
N GLN A 224 -10.71 -3.22 11.83
CA GLN A 224 -9.44 -2.94 12.53
C GLN A 224 -8.24 -3.06 11.59
N LYS A 225 -8.18 -4.10 10.75
CA LYS A 225 -7.11 -4.26 9.76
C LYS A 225 -7.09 -3.12 8.74
N ILE A 226 -8.26 -2.68 8.26
CA ILE A 226 -8.37 -1.52 7.37
C ILE A 226 -7.86 -0.26 8.07
N LYS A 227 -8.26 -0.02 9.32
CA LYS A 227 -7.77 1.13 10.10
C LYS A 227 -6.24 1.12 10.24
N HIS A 228 -5.66 -0.05 10.52
CA HIS A 228 -4.21 -0.22 10.60
C HIS A 228 -3.52 0.15 9.28
N ILE A 229 -3.96 -0.42 8.16
CA ILE A 229 -3.39 -0.12 6.84
C ILE A 229 -3.51 1.36 6.49
N VAL A 230 -4.66 1.98 6.78
CA VAL A 230 -4.85 3.42 6.56
C VAL A 230 -3.88 4.25 7.41
N GLN A 231 -3.58 3.82 8.63
CA GLN A 231 -2.61 4.49 9.49
C GLN A 231 -1.18 4.34 8.95
N GLU A 232 -0.78 3.15 8.52
CA GLU A 232 0.54 2.92 7.90
C GLU A 232 0.73 3.76 6.63
N VAL A 233 -0.30 3.86 5.78
CA VAL A 233 -0.27 4.70 4.59
C VAL A 233 -0.11 6.18 4.95
N LYS A 234 -0.84 6.66 5.97
CA LYS A 234 -0.71 8.04 6.46
C LYS A 234 0.68 8.33 7.00
N GLU A 235 1.25 7.40 7.75
CA GLU A 235 2.60 7.52 8.30
C GLU A 235 3.65 7.57 7.18
N THR A 236 3.51 6.69 6.18
CA THR A 236 4.39 6.68 4.99
C THR A 236 4.31 8.01 4.23
N ILE A 237 3.11 8.54 4.02
CA ILE A 237 2.92 9.85 3.36
C ILE A 237 3.56 10.97 4.19
N HIS A 238 3.38 10.95 5.51
CA HIS A 238 3.96 11.98 6.38
C HIS A 238 5.49 11.94 6.38
N ASN A 239 6.07 10.73 6.39
CA ASN A 239 7.53 10.56 6.31
C ASN A 239 8.08 11.06 4.97
N LEU A 240 7.43 10.73 3.85
CA LEU A 240 7.81 11.23 2.53
C LEU A 240 7.65 12.74 2.39
N ASP A 241 6.60 13.32 2.97
CA ASP A 241 6.37 14.76 2.97
C ASP A 241 7.43 15.49 3.80
N SER A 242 7.81 14.92 4.95
CA SER A 242 8.91 15.42 5.77
C SER A 242 10.26 15.33 5.04
N GLU A 243 10.55 14.20 4.40
CA GLU A 243 11.79 14.00 3.63
C GLU A 243 11.86 14.96 2.44
N ASN A 244 10.77 15.09 1.67
CA ASN A 244 10.70 16.05 0.56
C ASN A 244 10.89 17.49 1.05
N SER A 245 10.29 17.85 2.19
CA SER A 245 10.48 19.17 2.79
C SER A 245 11.92 19.41 3.22
N GLU A 246 12.61 18.39 3.74
CA GLU A 246 14.03 18.46 4.08
C GLU A 246 14.90 18.64 2.83
N LEU A 247 14.69 17.82 1.79
CA LEU A 247 15.40 17.92 0.52
C LEU A 247 15.21 19.28 -0.16
N LEU A 248 13.99 19.83 -0.13
CA LEU A 248 13.69 21.16 -0.67
C LEU A 248 14.42 22.25 0.11
N ASN A 249 14.43 22.18 1.44
CA ASN A 249 15.15 23.13 2.28
C ASN A 249 16.66 23.07 2.04
N ASP A 250 17.23 21.88 1.92
CA ASP A 250 18.65 21.70 1.63
C ASP A 250 19.01 22.17 0.22
N GLY A 251 18.17 21.90 -0.77
CA GLY A 251 18.32 22.42 -2.13
C GLY A 251 18.31 23.95 -2.17
N LEU A 252 17.34 24.58 -1.49
CA LEU A 252 17.26 26.04 -1.40
C LEU A 252 18.46 26.64 -0.66
N ARG A 253 18.96 25.99 0.39
CA ARG A 253 20.18 26.40 1.09
C ARG A 253 21.41 26.31 0.19
N SER A 254 21.56 25.22 -0.55
CA SER A 254 22.65 25.03 -1.52
C SER A 254 22.63 26.11 -2.59
N ILE A 255 21.47 26.38 -3.20
CA ILE A 255 21.31 27.43 -4.22
C ILE A 255 21.68 28.79 -3.64
N SER A 256 21.23 29.11 -2.42
CA SER A 256 21.57 30.37 -1.74
C SER A 256 23.08 30.51 -1.53
N GLN A 257 23.76 29.43 -1.16
CA GLN A 257 25.20 29.39 -1.00
C GLN A 257 25.94 29.56 -2.34
N ASP A 258 25.46 28.91 -3.39
CA ASP A 258 26.02 29.01 -4.75
C ASP A 258 25.87 30.42 -5.31
N ILE A 259 24.72 31.07 -5.12
CA ILE A 259 24.50 32.47 -5.52
C ILE A 259 25.51 33.40 -4.80
N LYS A 260 25.71 33.21 -3.49
CA LYS A 260 26.69 34.00 -2.72
C LYS A 260 28.10 33.80 -3.27
N SER A 261 28.53 32.55 -3.41
CA SER A 261 29.88 32.24 -3.91
C SER A 261 30.09 32.70 -5.36
N GLY A 262 29.07 32.57 -6.23
CA GLY A 262 29.06 33.08 -7.59
C GLY A 262 29.20 34.60 -7.65
N SER A 263 28.46 35.32 -6.79
CA SER A 263 28.56 36.78 -6.70
C SER A 263 29.94 37.26 -6.25
N GLU A 264 30.58 36.54 -5.32
CA GLU A 264 31.95 36.81 -4.88
C GLU A 264 32.96 36.57 -6.01
N ARG A 265 32.85 35.43 -6.70
CA ARG A 265 33.68 35.11 -7.87
C ARG A 265 33.55 36.16 -8.97
N PHE A 266 32.33 36.56 -9.30
CA PHE A 266 32.08 37.61 -10.29
C PHE A 266 32.70 38.95 -9.90
N ARG A 267 32.55 39.37 -8.63
CA ARG A 267 33.19 40.60 -8.12
C ARG A 267 34.71 40.51 -8.19
N GLN A 268 35.31 39.36 -7.85
CA GLN A 268 36.75 39.15 -7.95
C GLN A 268 37.23 39.22 -9.41
N GLN A 269 36.55 38.54 -10.33
CA GLN A 269 36.85 38.57 -11.76
C GLN A 269 36.72 39.99 -12.34
N THR A 270 35.66 40.72 -11.99
CA THR A 270 35.45 42.10 -12.43
C THR A 270 36.57 43.01 -11.93
N ARG A 271 36.96 42.90 -10.64
CA ARG A 271 38.10 43.64 -10.08
C ARG A 271 39.43 43.29 -10.77
N GLN A 272 39.64 42.02 -11.11
CA GLN A 272 40.83 41.57 -11.81
C GLN A 272 40.89 42.14 -13.24
N ALA A 273 39.78 42.11 -13.97
CA ALA A 273 39.67 42.72 -15.28
C ALA A 273 39.93 44.23 -15.22
N LEU A 274 39.29 44.96 -14.29
CA LEU A 274 39.52 46.39 -14.10
C LEU A 274 40.99 46.73 -13.77
N LYS A 275 41.68 45.88 -13.00
CA LYS A 275 43.12 46.03 -12.75
C LYS A 275 43.96 45.88 -14.02
N ALA A 276 43.58 45.00 -14.93
CA ALA A 276 44.28 44.81 -16.20
C ALA A 276 44.12 46.02 -17.14
N PHE A 277 43.02 46.76 -17.03
CA PHE A 277 42.77 47.99 -17.80
C PHE A 277 43.26 49.27 -17.11
N ALA A 278 43.72 49.21 -15.86
CA ALA A 278 44.24 50.38 -15.17
C ALA A 278 45.54 50.85 -15.87
N LEU A 279 45.48 52.02 -16.51
CA LEU A 279 46.64 52.64 -17.13
C LEU A 279 47.72 52.89 -16.06
N PRO A 280 49.00 52.61 -16.35
CA PRO A 280 50.08 52.92 -15.42
C PRO A 280 50.05 54.42 -15.12
N PRO A 281 50.27 54.84 -13.86
CA PRO A 281 50.22 56.24 -13.49
C PRO A 281 51.22 57.00 -14.36
N SER A 282 50.70 57.91 -15.21
CA SER A 282 51.53 58.76 -16.03
C SER A 282 52.43 59.57 -15.10
N LYS A 283 53.74 59.39 -15.20
CA LYS A 283 54.69 60.25 -14.46
C LYS A 283 54.41 61.68 -14.89
N ALA A 284 53.82 62.46 -13.98
CA ALA A 284 53.67 63.90 -14.15
C ALA A 284 55.09 64.48 -14.21
N GLY A 285 55.45 64.99 -15.38
CA GLY A 285 56.65 65.79 -15.62
C GLY A 285 56.37 67.26 -15.36
#